data_AF-A0A5E3WAK8-F1
#
_entry.id   AF-A0A5E3WAK8-F1
#
_cell.length_a   1.000
_cell.length_b   1.000
_cell.length_c   1.000
_cell.angle_alpha   90.00
_cell.angle_beta   90.00
_cell.angle_gamma   90.00
#
_symmetry.space_group_name_H-M   'P 1'
#
loop_
_entity.id
_entity.type
_entity.pdbx_description
1 polymer ?
#
loop_
_entity_poly.entity_id
_entity_poly.type
_entity_poly.pdbx_seq_one_letter_code
_entity_poly.pdbx_strand_id
1 'polypeptide(L)'
;MAEKLAARRLNGRPEAEVIVNFGDGHAYSKAKLESALTSVLGDTKQTKQIKHANQLKKEDIELIVSELEIPRTQAERALSLANGDVQLALRTLVTGSSE
;
A
#
# COMPACT_ATOMS: atom_id res chain seq x y z
N MET A 1 -36.35 -40.23 4.16
CA MET A 1 -35.29 -39.63 3.33
C MET A 1 -34.45 -38.74 4.23
N ALA A 2 -33.18 -39.08 4.38
CA ALA A 2 -32.29 -38.51 5.37
C ALA A 2 -31.67 -37.21 4.85
N GLU A 3 -32.21 -36.07 5.28
CA GLU A 3 -31.53 -34.77 5.10
C GLU A 3 -30.85 -34.37 6.40
N LYS A 4 -29.99 -35.26 6.90
CA LYS A 4 -28.87 -34.89 7.77
C LYS A 4 -27.70 -34.54 6.84
N LEU A 5 -27.80 -33.41 6.14
CA LEU A 5 -26.63 -32.78 5.57
C LEU A 5 -25.86 -32.18 6.74
N ALA A 6 -24.74 -32.81 7.04
CA ALA A 6 -23.80 -32.46 8.08
C ALA A 6 -23.67 -30.94 8.21
N ALA A 7 -24.03 -30.42 9.38
CA ALA A 7 -23.55 -29.13 9.85
C ALA A 7 -22.02 -29.18 9.77
N ARG A 8 -21.49 -28.70 8.66
CA ARG A 8 -20.06 -28.51 8.44
C ARG A 8 -19.64 -27.58 9.56
N ARG A 9 -18.94 -28.13 10.55
CA ARG A 9 -18.35 -27.37 11.67
C ARG A 9 -17.28 -26.46 11.10
N LEU A 10 -17.71 -25.34 10.53
CA LEU A 10 -16.87 -24.20 10.22
C LEU A 10 -16.89 -23.33 11.47
N ASN A 11 -15.72 -22.96 11.98
CA ASN A 11 -15.64 -21.89 12.96
C ASN A 11 -16.11 -20.61 12.28
N GLY A 12 -17.19 -20.02 12.79
CA GLY A 12 -17.79 -18.79 12.25
C GLY A 12 -18.82 -19.01 11.15
N ARG A 13 -19.83 -18.13 11.13
CA ARG A 13 -20.78 -18.02 10.02
C ARG A 13 -20.00 -17.61 8.76
N PRO A 14 -20.35 -18.14 7.56
CA PRO A 14 -19.66 -17.77 6.32
C PRO A 14 -19.78 -16.27 5.96
N GLU A 15 -20.75 -15.56 6.54
CA GLU A 15 -20.88 -14.11 6.39
C GLU A 15 -20.40 -13.39 7.65
N ALA A 16 -19.58 -12.34 7.43
CA ALA A 16 -19.11 -11.48 8.51
C ALA A 16 -20.28 -10.80 9.21
N GLU A 17 -20.35 -10.97 10.53
CA GLU A 17 -21.36 -10.29 11.34
C GLU A 17 -20.95 -8.82 11.54
N VAL A 18 -21.89 -7.91 11.28
CA VAL A 18 -21.72 -6.47 11.53
C VAL A 18 -22.59 -6.09 12.71
N ILE A 19 -21.99 -5.48 13.74
CA ILE A 19 -22.73 -4.96 14.89
C ILE A 19 -23.54 -3.75 14.42
N VAL A 20 -24.85 -3.91 14.33
CA VAL A 20 -25.76 -2.83 13.89
C VAL A 20 -25.99 -1.83 15.02
N ASN A 21 -26.07 -2.29 16.27
CA ASN A 21 -26.34 -1.48 17.46
C ASN A 21 -25.25 -1.72 18.51
N PHE A 22 -24.66 -0.63 18.98
CA PHE A 22 -23.63 -0.65 20.00
C PHE A 22 -24.24 -0.40 21.39
N GLY A 23 -23.59 -0.90 22.45
CA GLY A 23 -24.09 -0.80 23.83
C GLY A 23 -24.10 0.61 24.42
N ASP A 24 -23.48 1.57 23.73
CA ASP A 24 -23.45 3.00 24.05
C ASP A 24 -24.57 3.78 23.36
N GLY A 25 -25.50 3.09 22.68
CA GLY A 25 -26.64 3.69 21.98
C GLY A 25 -26.33 4.17 20.56
N HIS A 26 -25.11 3.97 20.04
CA HIS A 26 -24.79 4.25 18.66
C HIS A 26 -25.16 3.08 17.74
N ALA A 27 -25.20 3.33 16.42
CA ALA A 27 -25.49 2.31 15.42
C ALA A 27 -24.60 2.44 14.19
N TYR A 28 -24.25 1.30 13.59
CA TYR A 28 -23.54 1.28 12.32
C TYR A 28 -24.44 1.77 11.19
N SER A 29 -23.94 2.70 10.38
CA SER A 29 -24.60 3.16 9.16
C SER A 29 -23.59 3.25 8.04
N LYS A 30 -23.70 2.33 7.08
CA LYS A 30 -22.83 2.28 5.90
C LYS A 30 -22.80 3.61 5.13
N ALA A 31 -23.97 4.24 4.97
CA ALA A 31 -24.08 5.52 4.27
C ALA A 31 -23.28 6.64 4.98
N LYS A 32 -23.30 6.69 6.32
CA LYS A 32 -22.51 7.67 7.08
C LYS A 32 -21.01 7.39 6.97
N LEU A 33 -20.61 6.12 6.99
CA LEU A 33 -19.22 5.72 6.79
C LEU A 33 -18.71 6.13 5.41
N GLU A 34 -19.45 5.81 4.35
CA GLU A 34 -19.08 6.17 2.98
C GLU A 34 -19.01 7.69 2.79
N SER A 35 -19.96 8.43 3.36
CA SER A 35 -19.93 9.90 3.33
C SER A 35 -18.73 10.48 4.08
N ALA A 36 -18.40 9.96 5.25
CA ALA A 36 -17.20 10.37 6.00
C ALA A 36 -15.92 10.02 5.24
N LEU A 37 -15.86 8.86 4.60
CA LEU A 37 -14.72 8.44 3.78
C LEU A 37 -14.50 9.42 2.61
N THR A 38 -15.56 9.79 1.90
CA THR A 38 -15.50 10.80 0.83
C THR A 38 -15.07 12.16 1.38
N SER A 39 -15.51 12.54 2.58
CA SER A 39 -15.12 13.80 3.21
C SER A 39 -13.63 13.83 3.63
N VAL A 40 -13.07 12.70 4.07
CA VAL A 40 -11.69 12.63 4.57
C VAL A 40 -10.70 12.43 3.43
N LEU A 41 -11.02 11.60 2.44
CA LEU A 41 -10.14 11.33 1.31
C LEU A 41 -10.40 12.29 0.13
N GLY A 42 -11.53 12.98 0.09
CA GLY A 42 -11.97 13.74 -1.09
C GLY A 42 -12.27 12.85 -2.31
N ASP A 43 -12.58 13.46 -3.45
CA ASP A 43 -12.58 12.81 -4.77
C ASP A 43 -11.15 12.50 -5.24
N THR A 44 -10.28 11.99 -4.35
CA THR A 44 -9.03 11.39 -4.79
C THR A 44 -9.38 10.10 -5.51
N LYS A 45 -9.74 10.23 -6.80
CA LYS A 45 -9.42 9.23 -7.80
C LYS A 45 -8.01 8.83 -7.46
N GLN A 46 -7.82 7.59 -7.00
CA GLN A 46 -6.52 7.01 -6.69
C GLN A 46 -5.57 7.55 -7.74
N THR A 47 -4.72 8.49 -7.35
CA THR A 47 -3.75 9.06 -8.27
C THR A 47 -2.89 7.85 -8.51
N LYS A 48 -3.15 7.13 -9.61
CA LYS A 48 -2.24 6.12 -10.12
C LYS A 48 -0.95 6.87 -10.09
N GLN A 49 -0.07 6.52 -9.15
CA GLN A 49 1.24 7.15 -9.07
C GLN A 49 1.72 7.05 -10.50
N ILE A 50 1.85 8.21 -11.14
CA ILE A 50 2.37 8.27 -12.50
C ILE A 50 3.79 7.81 -12.24
N LYS A 51 3.99 6.49 -12.34
CA LYS A 51 5.29 5.91 -12.54
C LYS A 51 5.65 6.51 -13.88
N HIS A 52 6.26 7.69 -13.84
CA HIS A 52 7.25 8.05 -14.82
C HIS A 52 8.19 6.86 -14.76
N ALA A 53 7.96 5.92 -15.66
CA ALA A 53 8.92 4.90 -15.99
C ALA A 53 10.03 5.67 -16.70
N ASN A 54 10.73 6.53 -15.95
CA ASN A 54 12.08 6.90 -16.28
C ASN A 54 12.74 5.55 -16.43
N GLN A 55 13.23 5.31 -17.64
CA GLN A 55 13.82 4.06 -18.02
C GLN A 55 15.14 3.97 -17.25
N LEU A 56 15.05 3.58 -15.97
CA LEU A 56 16.18 3.49 -15.07
C LEU A 56 17.14 2.47 -15.67
N LYS A 57 18.39 2.88 -15.86
CA LYS A 57 19.41 1.99 -16.41
C LYS A 57 19.64 0.87 -15.40
N LYS A 58 19.61 -0.37 -15.88
CA LYS A 58 19.84 -1.55 -15.03
C LYS A 58 21.24 -1.53 -14.41
N GLU A 59 22.21 -1.03 -15.17
CA GLU A 59 23.60 -0.83 -14.76
C GLU A 59 23.70 0.05 -13.50
N ASP A 60 22.98 1.18 -13.49
CA ASP A 60 22.99 2.12 -12.37
C ASP A 60 22.36 1.50 -11.11
N ILE A 61 21.31 0.70 -11.28
CA ILE A 61 20.67 -0.03 -10.17
C ILE A 61 21.62 -1.09 -9.61
N GLU A 62 22.30 -1.84 -10.50
CA GLU A 62 23.24 -2.89 -10.09
C GLU A 62 24.44 -2.33 -9.37
N LEU A 63 24.97 -1.18 -9.79
CA LEU A 63 26.04 -0.47 -9.10
C LEU A 63 25.63 -0.11 -7.66
N ILE A 64 24.44 0.46 -7.47
CA ILE A 64 23.99 0.83 -6.12
C ILE A 64 23.80 -0.40 -5.24
N VAL A 65 23.27 -1.49 -5.79
CA VAL A 65 23.08 -2.76 -5.06
C VAL A 65 24.43 -3.38 -4.68
N SER A 66 25.43 -3.35 -5.57
CA SER A 66 26.75 -3.93 -5.28
C SER A 66 27.55 -3.11 -4.27
N GLU A 67 27.49 -1.79 -4.35
CA GLU A 67 28.32 -0.90 -3.52
C GLU A 67 27.74 -0.67 -2.12
N LEU A 68 26.42 -0.56 -2.00
CA LEU A 68 25.76 -0.27 -0.71
C LEU A 68 25.09 -1.49 -0.09
N GLU A 69 25.12 -2.65 -0.77
CA GLU A 69 24.51 -3.91 -0.34
C GLU A 69 23.02 -3.76 0.06
N ILE A 70 22.31 -2.81 -0.57
CA ILE A 70 20.89 -2.57 -0.30
C ILE A 70 19.99 -3.39 -1.22
N PRO A 71 18.75 -3.68 -0.79
CA PRO A 71 17.77 -4.34 -1.64
C PRO A 71 17.53 -3.58 -2.96
N ARG A 72 17.38 -4.32 -4.06
CA ARG A 72 17.13 -3.75 -5.40
C ARG A 72 15.96 -2.77 -5.44
N THR A 73 14.89 -3.07 -4.71
CA THR A 73 13.70 -2.21 -4.59
C THR A 73 14.01 -0.85 -3.97
N GLN A 74 14.98 -0.80 -3.05
CA GLN A 74 15.44 0.44 -2.41
C GLN A 74 16.33 1.25 -3.36
N ALA A 75 17.24 0.58 -4.09
CA ALA A 75 18.06 1.21 -5.12
C ALA A 75 17.21 1.83 -6.25
N GLU A 76 16.21 1.09 -6.75
CA GLU A 76 15.27 1.58 -7.76
C GLU A 76 14.48 2.81 -7.28
N ARG A 77 14.07 2.82 -6.00
CA ARG A 77 13.38 3.96 -5.41
C ARG A 77 14.31 5.18 -5.31
N ALA A 78 15.55 5.01 -4.86
CA ALA A 78 16.50 6.10 -4.74
C ALA A 78 16.82 6.74 -6.11
N LEU A 79 17.05 5.91 -7.14
CA LEU A 79 17.26 6.40 -8.50
C LEU A 79 16.02 7.07 -9.10
N SER A 80 14.82 6.54 -8.81
CA SER A 80 13.58 7.16 -9.26
C SER A 80 13.37 8.54 -8.64
N LEU A 81 13.74 8.74 -7.37
CA LEU A 81 13.65 10.04 -6.70
C LEU A 81 14.71 11.03 -7.22
N ALA A 82 15.88 10.52 -7.57
CA ALA A 82 16.96 11.31 -8.18
C ALA A 82 16.81 11.53 -9.69
N ASN A 83 15.65 11.20 -10.29
CA ASN A 83 15.40 11.29 -11.74
C ASN A 83 16.44 10.56 -12.62
N GLY A 84 17.05 9.50 -12.11
CA GLY A 84 18.10 8.73 -12.80
C GLY A 84 19.52 9.28 -12.62
N ASP A 85 19.73 10.27 -11.74
CA ASP A 85 21.08 10.73 -11.36
C ASP A 85 21.67 9.81 -10.27
N VAL A 86 22.70 9.05 -10.65
CA VAL A 86 23.41 8.11 -9.76
C VAL A 86 24.15 8.83 -8.65
N GLN A 87 24.77 9.98 -8.94
CA GLN A 87 25.56 10.72 -7.95
C GLN A 87 24.65 11.30 -6.87
N LEU A 88 23.52 11.88 -7.28
CA LEU A 88 22.52 12.39 -6.35
C LEU A 88 21.89 11.27 -5.52
N ALA A 89 21.58 10.12 -6.15
CA ALA A 89 21.05 8.95 -5.45
C ALA A 89 22.03 8.43 -4.38
N LEU A 90 23.31 8.26 -4.74
CA LEU A 90 24.34 7.79 -3.81
C LEU A 90 24.57 8.78 -2.66
N ARG A 91 24.66 10.09 -2.96
CA ARG A 91 24.80 11.11 -1.91
C ARG A 91 23.62 11.07 -0.95
N THR A 92 22.40 11.05 -1.46
CA THR A 92 21.18 11.01 -0.64
C THR A 92 21.13 9.76 0.25
N LEU A 93 21.57 8.60 -0.26
CA LEU A 93 21.61 7.35 0.51
C LEU A 93 22.65 7.37 1.64
N VAL A 94 23.78 8.07 1.44
CA VAL A 94 24.86 8.14 2.43
C VAL A 94 24.64 9.26 3.45
N THR A 95 24.19 10.45 3.02
CA THR A 95 24.05 11.62 3.88
C THR A 95 22.65 11.75 4.49
N GLY A 96 21.65 11.07 3.93
CA GLY A 96 20.25 11.24 4.32
C GLY A 96 19.66 12.61 3.97
N SER A 97 20.38 13.46 3.23
CA SER A 97 19.96 14.82 2.86
C SER A 97 20.07 15.02 1.35
N SER A 98 18.98 15.50 0.74
CA SER A 98 18.84 15.70 -0.71
C SER A 98 19.17 17.14 -1.12
N GLU A 99 20.36 17.63 -0.77
CA GLU A 99 20.86 18.97 -1.15
C GLU A 99 21.82 18.90 -2.35
#